data_AF-A0A849Q3Q6-F1
#
_entry.id   AF-A0A849Q3Q6-F1
#
_cell.length_a   1.000
_cell.length_b   1.000
_cell.length_c   1.000
_cell.angle_alpha   90.00
_cell.angle_beta   90.00
_cell.angle_gamma   90.00
#
_symmetry.space_group_name_H-M   'P 1'
#
loop_
_entity.id
_entity.type
_entity.pdbx_description
1 polymer ?
#
loop_
_entity_poly.entity_id
_entity_poly.type
_entity_poly.pdbx_seq_one_letter_code
_entity_poly.pdbx_strand_id
1 'polypeptide(L)'
;MYRYIAIAAYCVVLFLTLRDIRIFRRTRFDSYRKGAIKGIVASTVVLLGIIVVEVNAEIGLVIVFIGLYIHRNGIRENVFKEANTVQRLLGKRDI
;
A
#
# COMPACT_ATOMS: atom_id res chain seq x y z
N MET A 1 6.32 13.99 16.36
CA MET A 1 5.79 14.32 15.02
C MET A 1 6.14 13.26 13.98
N TYR A 2 7.43 12.98 13.73
CA TYR A 2 7.87 12.04 12.68
C TYR A 2 7.33 10.62 12.81
N ARG A 3 7.24 10.09 14.04
CA ARG A 3 6.61 8.78 14.30
C ARG A 3 5.17 8.68 13.81
N TYR A 4 4.36 9.73 14.04
CA TYR A 4 2.98 9.76 13.57
C TYR A 4 2.88 9.78 12.04
N ILE A 5 3.79 10.50 11.38
CA ILE A 5 3.88 10.52 9.91
C ILE A 5 4.23 9.13 9.38
N ALA A 6 5.21 8.45 9.99
CA ALA A 6 5.61 7.09 9.62
C ALA A 6 4.48 6.07 9.83
N ILE A 7 3.75 6.16 10.94
CA ILE A 7 2.58 5.31 11.22
C ILE A 7 1.47 5.58 10.19
N ALA A 8 1.19 6.83 9.86
CA ALA A 8 0.20 7.17 8.83
C ALA A 8 0.58 6.58 7.46
N ALA A 9 1.85 6.67 7.07
CA ALA A 9 2.35 6.06 5.84
C ALA A 9 2.15 4.53 5.84
N TYR A 10 2.45 3.87 6.97
CA TYR A 10 2.22 2.42 7.12
C TYR A 10 0.75 2.03 6.99
N CYS A 11 -0.15 2.75 7.66
CA CYS A 11 -1.59 2.50 7.57
C CYS A 11 -2.09 2.62 6.12
N VAL A 12 -1.62 3.62 5.38
CA VAL A 12 -1.98 3.79 3.96
C VAL A 12 -1.46 2.64 3.12
N VAL A 13 -0.19 2.26 3.25
CA VAL A 13 0.41 1.14 2.51
C VAL A 13 -0.31 -0.18 2.81
N LEU A 14 -0.61 -0.45 4.08
CA LEU A 14 -1.39 -1.62 4.48
C LEU A 14 -2.79 -1.60 3.88
N PHE A 15 -3.50 -0.48 3.97
CA PHE A 15 -4.86 -0.36 3.43
C PHE A 15 -4.88 -0.67 1.92
N LEU A 16 -3.95 -0.10 1.16
CA LEU A 16 -3.83 -0.33 -0.28
C LEU A 16 -3.44 -1.79 -0.59
N THR A 17 -2.56 -2.38 0.21
CA THR A 17 -2.16 -3.79 0.08
C THR A 17 -3.34 -4.73 0.33
N LEU A 18 -4.10 -4.51 1.40
CA LEU A 18 -5.31 -5.27 1.71
C LEU A 18 -6.39 -5.11 0.64
N ARG A 19 -6.50 -3.92 0.05
CA ARG A 19 -7.39 -3.68 -1.09
C ARG A 19 -6.97 -4.54 -2.29
N ASP A 20 -5.68 -4.56 -2.62
CA ASP A 20 -5.15 -5.35 -3.73
C ASP A 20 -5.34 -6.87 -3.50
N ILE A 21 -5.15 -7.36 -2.28
CA ILE A 21 -5.43 -8.75 -1.89
C ILE A 21 -6.92 -9.09 -2.07
N ARG A 22 -7.83 -8.23 -1.56
CA ARG A 22 -9.28 -8.44 -1.69
C ARG A 22 -9.72 -8.48 -3.14
N ILE A 23 -9.14 -7.62 -3.97
CA ILE A 23 -9.36 -7.58 -5.41
C ILE A 23 -8.88 -8.87 -6.06
N PHE A 24 -7.64 -9.29 -5.79
CA PHE A 24 -7.08 -10.51 -6.36
C PHE A 24 -7.91 -11.73 -5.97
N ARG A 25 -8.35 -11.81 -4.71
CA ARG A 25 -9.21 -12.90 -4.23
C ARG A 25 -10.52 -13.03 -5.02
N ARG A 26 -11.07 -11.91 -5.52
CA ARG A 26 -12.32 -11.89 -6.30
C ARG A 26 -12.11 -12.07 -7.79
N THR A 27 -11.06 -11.49 -8.36
CA THR A 27 -10.86 -11.40 -9.82
C THR A 27 -9.81 -12.34 -10.38
N ARG A 28 -8.90 -12.84 -9.54
CA ARG A 28 -7.72 -13.64 -9.92
C ARG A 28 -6.79 -12.99 -10.96
N PHE A 29 -6.89 -11.68 -11.18
CA PHE A 29 -5.97 -10.96 -12.06
C PHE A 29 -4.55 -10.94 -11.49
N ASP A 30 -3.60 -11.49 -12.26
CA ASP A 30 -2.20 -11.59 -11.84
C ASP A 30 -1.53 -10.23 -11.58
N SER A 31 -1.99 -9.18 -12.26
CA SER A 31 -1.56 -7.80 -12.02
C SER A 31 -1.78 -7.37 -10.57
N TYR A 32 -2.89 -7.78 -9.96
CA TYR A 32 -3.20 -7.49 -8.55
C TYR A 32 -2.48 -8.41 -7.57
N ARG A 33 -2.15 -9.65 -7.97
CA ARG A 33 -1.26 -10.52 -7.17
C ARG A 33 0.13 -9.90 -7.02
N LYS A 34 0.71 -9.45 -8.13
CA LYS A 34 2.02 -8.77 -8.13
C LYS A 34 1.98 -7.48 -7.30
N GLY A 35 0.89 -6.71 -7.40
CA GLY A 35 0.64 -5.52 -6.58
C GLY A 35 0.59 -5.84 -5.08
N ALA A 36 -0.16 -6.87 -4.69
CA ALA A 36 -0.25 -7.32 -3.30
C ALA A 36 1.10 -7.76 -2.73
N ILE A 37 1.89 -8.54 -3.47
CA ILE A 37 3.22 -8.98 -3.02
C ILE A 37 4.15 -7.78 -2.81
N LYS A 38 4.19 -6.85 -3.77
CA LYS A 38 4.94 -5.59 -3.62
C LYS A 38 4.45 -4.78 -2.41
N GLY A 39 3.15 -4.75 -2.19
CA GLY A 39 2.52 -4.09 -1.06
C GLY A 39 2.98 -4.65 0.28
N ILE A 40 3.07 -5.98 0.40
CA ILE A 40 3.59 -6.65 1.60
C ILE A 40 5.05 -6.26 1.84
N VAL A 41 5.91 -6.37 0.82
CA VAL A 41 7.33 -5.99 0.93
C VAL A 41 7.48 -4.53 1.35
N ALA A 42 6.75 -3.62 0.68
CA ALA A 42 6.73 -2.21 1.03
C ALA A 42 6.28 -1.97 2.47
N SER A 43 5.22 -2.66 2.93
CA SER A 43 4.72 -2.52 4.30
C SER A 43 5.74 -2.94 5.34
N THR A 44 6.52 -4.00 5.08
CA THR A 44 7.61 -4.45 5.96
C THR A 44 8.73 -3.42 6.04
N VAL A 45 9.11 -2.82 4.89
CA VAL A 45 10.14 -1.75 4.86
C VAL A 45 9.66 -0.51 5.62
N VAL A 46 8.41 -0.10 5.45
CA VAL A 46 7.85 1.03 6.20
C VAL A 46 7.80 0.74 7.71
N LEU A 47 7.47 -0.49 8.11
CA LEU A 47 7.47 -0.90 9.51
C LEU A 47 8.86 -0.81 10.14
N LEU A 48 9.91 -1.24 9.42
CA LEU A 48 11.29 -1.05 9.84
C LEU A 48 11.62 0.45 9.98
N GLY A 49 11.18 1.27 9.04
CA GLY A 49 11.34 2.72 9.12
C GLY A 49 10.70 3.32 10.39
N ILE A 50 9.50 2.88 10.79
CA ILE A 50 8.85 3.32 12.03
C ILE A 50 9.72 3.03 13.25
N ILE A 51 10.31 1.83 13.34
CA ILE A 51 11.18 1.44 14.45
C ILE A 51 12.43 2.34 14.48
N VAL A 52 13.04 2.58 13.33
CA VAL A 52 14.26 3.39 13.21
C VAL A 52 14.01 4.87 13.53
N VAL A 53 12.81 5.41 13.25
CA VAL A 53 12.44 6.79 13.59
C VAL A 53 12.58 7.09 15.09
N GLU A 54 12.43 6.09 15.97
CA GLU A 54 12.60 6.26 17.43
C GLU A 54 14.05 6.50 17.84
N VAL A 55 15.01 6.00 17.05
CA VAL A 55 16.46 6.14 17.30
C VAL A 55 17.03 7.33 16.52
N ASN A 56 16.68 7.43 15.23
CA ASN A 56 17.08 8.52 14.35
C ASN A 56 15.95 8.84 13.36
N ALA A 57 15.33 10.01 13.55
CA ALA A 57 14.17 10.42 12.77
C ALA A 57 14.46 10.56 11.27
N GLU A 58 15.61 11.12 10.89
CA GLU A 58 15.95 11.37 9.48
C GLU A 58 16.16 10.06 8.73
N ILE A 59 16.97 9.15 9.29
CA ILE A 59 17.23 7.83 8.70
C ILE A 59 15.94 7.02 8.63
N GLY A 60 15.14 7.04 9.70
CA GLY A 60 13.87 6.32 9.73
C GLY A 60 12.89 6.81 8.65
N LEU A 61 12.81 8.12 8.43
CA LEU A 61 11.98 8.69 7.36
C LEU A 61 12.49 8.31 5.96
N VAL A 62 13.80 8.27 5.73
CA VAL A 62 14.37 7.80 4.46
C VAL A 62 13.94 6.36 4.19
N ILE A 63 13.99 5.48 5.20
CA ILE A 63 13.54 4.09 5.07
C ILE A 63 12.03 4.03 4.75
N VAL A 64 11.21 4.85 5.41
CA VAL A 64 9.77 4.96 5.09
C VAL A 64 9.57 5.39 3.64
N PHE A 65 10.32 6.39 3.15
CA PHE A 65 10.23 6.83 1.75
C PHE A 65 10.65 5.75 0.75
N ILE A 66 11.67 4.95 1.08
CA ILE A 66 12.06 3.79 0.27
C ILE A 66 10.89 2.80 0.19
N GLY A 67 10.24 2.49 1.32
CA GLY A 67 9.06 1.63 1.35
C GLY A 67 7.92 2.17 0.48
N LEU A 68 7.64 3.47 0.57
CA LEU A 68 6.64 4.14 -0.28
C LEU A 68 7.01 4.11 -1.77
N TYR A 69 8.30 4.26 -2.10
CA TYR A 69 8.79 4.18 -3.47
C TYR A 69 8.59 2.78 -4.07
N ILE A 70 8.86 1.74 -3.29
CA ILE A 70 8.62 0.33 -3.68
C ILE A 70 7.12 0.06 -3.89
N HIS A 71 6.24 0.71 -3.12
CA HIS A 71 4.78 0.54 -3.21
C HIS A 71 4.16 1.12 -4.50
N ARG A 72 4.93 1.78 -5.38
CA ARG A 72 4.41 2.37 -6.61
C ARG A 72 3.64 1.37 -7.47
N ASN A 73 2.47 1.80 -7.94
CA ASN A 73 1.63 1.01 -8.83
C ASN A 73 2.27 0.86 -10.21
N GLY A 74 2.30 -0.37 -10.73
CA GLY A 74 2.60 -0.63 -12.14
C GLY A 74 1.37 -0.55 -13.04
N ILE A 75 1.51 -0.98 -14.30
CA ILE A 75 0.40 -1.16 -15.24
C ILE A 75 -0.56 -2.22 -14.67
N ARG A 76 -1.82 -1.87 -14.49
CA ARG A 76 -2.87 -2.73 -13.92
C ARG A 76 -4.08 -2.74 -14.85
N GLU A 77 -4.78 -3.87 -14.87
CA GLU A 77 -6.05 -3.98 -15.58
C GLU A 77 -7.10 -3.06 -14.94
N ASN A 78 -7.90 -2.42 -15.79
CA ASN A 78 -8.91 -1.49 -15.31
C ASN A 78 -10.16 -2.25 -14.88
N VAL A 79 -10.33 -2.36 -13.55
CA VAL A 79 -11.48 -3.06 -12.97
C VAL A 79 -12.51 -2.11 -12.35
N PHE A 80 -12.35 -0.81 -12.53
CA PHE A 80 -13.30 0.18 -12.04
C PHE A 80 -13.78 1.03 -13.23
N LYS A 81 -14.80 0.54 -13.93
CA LYS A 81 -15.37 1.22 -15.10
C LYS A 81 -16.30 2.37 -14.70
N GLU A 82 -17.22 2.17 -13.75
CA GLU A 82 -18.17 3.21 -13.30
C GLU A 82 -18.13 3.50 -11.79
N ALA A 83 -17.37 2.72 -11.02
CA ALA A 83 -17.33 2.85 -9.57
C ALA A 83 -16.83 4.22 -9.06
N ASN A 84 -17.65 4.85 -8.22
CA ASN A 84 -17.37 6.13 -7.55
C ASN A 84 -16.30 5.98 -6.44
N THR A 85 -15.66 7.08 -5.99
CA THR A 85 -14.50 7.04 -5.07
C THR A 85 -14.76 6.26 -3.77
N VAL A 86 -15.96 6.40 -3.19
CA VAL A 86 -16.37 5.67 -1.99
C VAL A 86 -16.56 4.17 -2.28
N GLN A 87 -17.11 3.83 -3.44
CA GLN A 87 -17.25 2.43 -3.88
C GLN A 87 -15.87 1.78 -4.08
N ARG A 88 -14.91 2.51 -4.66
CA ARG A 88 -13.52 2.07 -4.80
C ARG A 88 -12.82 1.84 -3.46
N LEU A 89 -13.07 2.71 -2.47
CA LEU A 89 -12.57 2.55 -1.10
C LEU A 89 -13.09 1.28 -0.45
N LEU A 90 -14.40 1.02 -0.60
CA LEU A 90 -15.06 -0.19 -0.10
C LEU A 90 -14.73 -1.45 -0.90
N GLY A 91 -14.04 -1.31 -2.04
CA GLY A 91 -13.75 -2.42 -2.95
C GLY A 91 -14.98 -2.96 -3.67
N LYS A 92 -16.04 -2.15 -3.81
CA LYS A 92 -17.16 -2.43 -4.71
C LYS A 92 -16.73 -2.10 -6.14
N ARG A 93 -17.09 -2.99 -7.06
CA ARG A 93 -16.85 -2.89 -8.50
C ARG A 93 -18.16 -3.22 -9.21
N ASP A 94 -18.27 -2.78 -10.44
CA ASP A 94 -19.45 -3.00 -11.29
C ASP A 94 -19.39 -4.34 -12.06
N ILE A 95 -18.39 -5.18 -11.76
CA ILE A 95 -18.19 -6.54 -12.32
C ILE A 95 -18.22 -7.54 -11.18
#